data_AF-A0A3E0KCS8-F1
#
_entry.id   AF-A0A3E0KCS8-F1
#
_cell.length_a   1.000
_cell.length_b   1.000
_cell.length_c   1.000
_cell.angle_alpha   90.00
_cell.angle_beta   90.00
_cell.angle_gamma   90.00
#
_symmetry.space_group_name_H-M   'P 1'
#
loop_
_entity.id
_entity.type
_entity.pdbx_description
1 polymer ?
#
loop_
_entity_poly.entity_id
_entity_poly.type
_entity_poly.pdbx_seq_one_letter_code
_entity_poly.pdbx_strand_id
1 'polypeptide(L)'
;MSCCRDRRKWNFPSAAGCSRLCPRRFWPRLGCAGSSDVLEANCLTHESSETQVGGRRPRREAILAAALEEFARRGYKGASTNRVAEAAQVAKGLIFRHFGSKEGLFDAALERACERLFSPEDEALPRDPFARLEEFVVRRAARLAAHPAEARFVARFRGRLRAVLSPAARRIDEYYDRLRARFRNGADTRAFRPGIDGQAAVELLLLVAEGFERQALEALAAAAADGETESVPAAFSPEPVRERARALAHLLRRGIYRPGARASAPAVSVNAAPFLAALERLAPLEGPASEPADQRRQRILQAAQQLFAERDYDGVSVEAVAERAGVAKSLVFHHFGSKGELYLAAVADAAARISAILFERETGTEPDLFQRLLSWTQRKMAVFQEQPLLYGLVLSAVARPPDAAQEAVRQYVAEGTRQGWEIIMDGVDMTPFRPDVDPARAVELVMLVVDTLGDRLLAELGSHPDKGVNLLPGITEQAARYFAMLRDGLAPPATPRE
;
A
#
# COMPACT_ATOMS: atom_id res chain seq x y z
N MET A 1 25.10 55.03 16.52
CA MET A 1 26.53 55.10 16.91
C MET A 1 26.99 53.71 17.33
N SER A 2 28.09 53.27 16.73
CA SER A 2 28.72 51.96 16.85
C SER A 2 29.24 51.65 18.25
N CYS A 3 29.05 50.42 18.75
CA CYS A 3 30.11 49.69 19.46
C CYS A 3 29.83 48.17 19.47
N CYS A 4 30.65 47.44 18.70
CA CYS A 4 31.28 46.15 18.99
C CYS A 4 30.68 45.26 20.10
N ARG A 5 30.25 44.03 19.78
CA ARG A 5 31.06 42.80 19.58
C ARG A 5 31.47 42.11 20.88
N ASP A 6 31.38 40.78 20.79
CA ASP A 6 31.94 39.75 21.66
C ASP A 6 31.27 39.46 23.00
N ARG A 7 30.57 38.32 23.02
CA ARG A 7 30.86 37.22 23.95
C ARG A 7 30.35 35.89 23.35
N ARG A 8 31.22 35.23 22.59
CA ARG A 8 31.26 33.76 22.59
C ARG A 8 31.94 33.34 23.89
N LYS A 9 31.26 32.51 24.70
CA LYS A 9 31.81 31.40 25.49
C LYS A 9 30.73 30.95 26.50
N TRP A 10 30.63 29.63 26.64
CA TRP A 10 29.87 28.83 27.62
C TRP A 10 28.60 28.13 27.11
N ASN A 11 28.72 26.80 27.17
CA ASN A 11 27.84 25.71 26.75
C ASN A 11 26.81 25.37 27.85
N PHE A 12 25.55 25.13 27.43
CA PHE A 12 24.53 24.20 27.97
C PHE A 12 24.07 24.30 29.45
N PRO A 13 22.93 23.68 29.86
CA PRO A 13 21.86 23.01 29.11
C PRO A 13 20.43 23.52 29.44
N SER A 14 19.46 23.00 28.68
CA SER A 14 18.04 22.97 28.98
C SER A 14 17.72 22.43 30.38
N ALA A 15 16.75 23.02 31.08
CA ALA A 15 15.97 22.31 32.07
C ALA A 15 14.64 23.03 32.33
N ALA A 16 13.54 22.31 32.11
CA ALA A 16 12.37 22.43 32.94
C ALA A 16 12.80 22.28 34.41
N GLY A 17 12.35 23.17 35.30
CA GLY A 17 12.64 23.03 36.72
C GLY A 17 12.69 24.35 37.48
N CYS A 18 11.55 25.05 37.59
CA CYS A 18 11.31 25.92 38.75
C CYS A 18 9.82 26.23 38.91
N SER A 19 9.04 25.20 39.21
CA SER A 19 7.96 25.38 40.18
C SER A 19 8.61 25.65 41.54
N ARG A 20 8.49 26.88 42.06
CA ARG A 20 8.44 27.26 43.50
C ARG A 20 8.86 28.71 43.70
N LEU A 21 7.91 29.64 43.57
CA LEU A 21 7.78 30.79 44.47
C LEU A 21 6.27 31.02 44.70
N CYS A 22 5.78 30.44 45.79
CA CYS A 22 4.46 30.68 46.42
C CYS A 22 4.35 32.17 46.88
N PRO A 23 3.20 32.70 47.37
CA PRO A 23 1.96 32.03 47.75
C PRO A 23 0.62 32.75 47.40
N ARG A 24 -0.46 31.99 47.62
CA ARG A 24 -1.87 32.41 47.65
C ARG A 24 -2.15 33.54 48.67
N ARG A 25 -2.91 34.58 48.28
CA ARG A 25 -4.04 35.19 49.02
C ARG A 25 -4.51 36.47 48.31
N PHE A 26 -5.80 36.77 48.41
CA PHE A 26 -6.56 37.94 47.89
C PHE A 26 -7.27 37.78 46.53
N TRP A 27 -8.47 37.22 46.61
CA TRP A 27 -9.65 37.75 45.93
C TRP A 27 -10.12 39.03 46.68
N PRO A 28 -10.77 40.02 46.03
CA PRO A 28 -12.16 39.83 45.65
C PRO A 28 -12.61 40.42 44.30
N ARG A 29 -13.67 39.77 43.80
CA ARG A 29 -14.73 40.28 42.93
C ARG A 29 -15.01 41.79 43.11
N LEU A 30 -15.03 42.51 42.00
CA LEU A 30 -15.99 43.58 41.74
C LEU A 30 -16.49 43.41 40.30
N GLY A 31 -17.77 43.06 40.16
CA GLY A 31 -18.52 43.31 38.95
C GLY A 31 -19.08 44.72 39.02
N CYS A 32 -18.98 45.46 37.92
CA CYS A 32 -19.92 46.52 37.58
C CYS A 32 -20.41 46.28 36.17
N ALA A 33 -21.73 46.14 36.07
CA ALA A 33 -22.52 46.17 34.85
C ALA A 33 -22.55 47.59 34.26
N GLY A 34 -22.80 47.71 32.96
CA GLY A 34 -23.15 49.01 32.37
C GLY A 34 -23.20 49.06 30.85
N SER A 35 -24.41 48.82 30.31
CA SER A 35 -25.00 49.43 29.10
C SER A 35 -24.37 49.22 27.71
N SER A 36 -25.26 48.72 26.85
CA SER A 36 -25.23 48.67 25.39
C SER A 36 -25.36 50.04 24.73
N ASP A 37 -24.89 50.10 23.49
CA ASP A 37 -25.26 50.99 22.39
C ASP A 37 -24.91 52.48 22.50
N VAL A 38 -24.19 52.97 21.48
CA VAL A 38 -24.58 54.08 20.57
C VAL A 38 -23.35 54.51 19.75
N LEU A 39 -23.52 54.49 18.42
CA LEU A 39 -22.76 55.18 17.34
C LEU A 39 -21.67 54.41 16.57
N GLU A 40 -22.17 53.78 15.51
CA GLU A 40 -21.65 53.80 14.15
C GLU A 40 -20.76 54.99 13.74
N ALA A 41 -19.78 54.62 12.91
CA ALA A 41 -19.34 55.27 11.68
C ALA A 41 -18.32 56.43 11.73
N ASN A 42 -17.41 56.30 10.74
CA ASN A 42 -16.45 57.27 10.21
C ASN A 42 -15.19 57.56 11.02
N CYS A 43 -14.12 56.85 10.64
CA CYS A 43 -12.81 57.47 10.38
C CYS A 43 -11.94 56.49 9.56
N LEU A 44 -12.11 56.54 8.24
CA LEU A 44 -11.02 56.20 7.33
C LEU A 44 -10.06 57.40 7.27
N THR A 45 -8.80 57.07 6.97
CA THR A 45 -7.66 57.93 6.64
C THR A 45 -6.88 58.54 7.81
N HIS A 46 -5.93 57.78 8.35
CA HIS A 46 -4.52 58.10 8.10
C HIS A 46 -3.62 56.90 8.41
N GLU A 47 -2.83 56.53 7.41
CA GLU A 47 -1.74 55.56 7.49
C GLU A 47 -0.65 56.04 8.46
N SER A 48 -0.27 55.19 9.41
CA SER A 48 1.08 55.17 9.99
C SER A 48 1.43 53.76 10.48
N SER A 49 1.96 52.97 9.54
CA SER A 49 3.07 52.04 9.72
C SER A 49 3.08 51.15 10.98
N GLU A 50 2.44 49.99 10.89
CA GLU A 50 2.81 48.82 11.71
C GLU A 50 3.75 47.89 10.95
N THR A 51 4.86 47.61 11.60
CA THR A 51 6.04 46.93 11.07
C THR A 51 5.79 45.44 10.85
N GLN A 52 6.05 44.98 9.62
CA GLN A 52 5.96 43.59 9.17
C GLN A 52 6.79 42.60 9.99
N VAL A 53 6.14 41.62 10.63
CA VAL A 53 6.76 40.37 11.11
C VAL A 53 6.03 39.11 10.57
N GLY A 54 5.03 39.24 9.70
CA GLY A 54 4.14 38.14 9.26
C GLY A 54 4.51 37.33 7.99
N GLY A 55 5.62 37.61 7.29
CA GLY A 55 5.81 37.16 5.89
C GLY A 55 6.41 35.77 5.63
N ARG A 56 6.89 35.01 6.63
CA ARG A 56 7.77 33.83 6.39
C ARG A 56 7.05 32.48 6.31
N ARG A 57 5.93 32.30 7.00
CA ARG A 57 5.13 31.06 7.00
C ARG A 57 4.24 30.88 5.75
N PRO A 58 3.55 31.92 5.23
CA PRO A 58 2.63 31.75 4.09
C PRO A 58 3.34 31.28 2.82
N ARG A 59 4.54 31.80 2.55
CA ARG A 59 5.31 31.45 1.34
C ARG A 59 5.88 30.03 1.40
N ARG A 60 6.32 29.56 2.58
CA ARG A 60 6.80 28.18 2.76
C ARG A 60 5.66 27.18 2.54
N GLU A 61 4.48 27.48 3.07
CA GLU A 61 3.29 26.63 2.93
C GLU A 61 2.78 26.56 1.49
N ALA A 62 2.79 27.68 0.76
CA ALA A 62 2.46 27.73 -0.66
C ALA A 62 3.41 26.87 -1.51
N ILE A 63 4.73 26.95 -1.26
CA ILE A 63 5.72 26.10 -1.94
C ILE A 63 5.46 24.62 -1.64
N LEU A 64 5.17 24.26 -0.39
CA LEU A 64 4.89 22.87 -0.02
C LEU A 64 3.58 22.35 -0.65
N ALA A 65 2.54 23.17 -0.73
CA ALA A 65 1.29 22.79 -1.39
C ALA A 65 1.51 22.54 -2.90
N ALA A 66 2.21 23.44 -3.58
CA ALA A 66 2.58 23.26 -4.99
C ALA A 66 3.49 22.04 -5.21
N ALA A 67 4.41 21.77 -4.28
CA ALA A 67 5.28 20.61 -4.34
C ALA A 67 4.53 19.29 -4.19
N LEU A 68 3.58 19.19 -3.24
CA LEU A 68 2.74 18.01 -3.06
C LEU A 68 2.04 17.63 -4.37
N GLU A 69 1.41 18.59 -5.05
CA GLU A 69 0.71 18.33 -6.30
C GLU A 69 1.65 17.97 -7.46
N GLU A 70 2.76 18.69 -7.62
CA GLU A 70 3.73 18.39 -8.68
C GLU A 70 4.31 16.97 -8.52
N PHE A 71 4.66 16.57 -7.29
CA PHE A 71 5.17 15.24 -7.02
C PHE A 71 4.11 14.15 -7.11
N ALA A 72 2.88 14.41 -6.67
CA ALA A 72 1.77 13.46 -6.79
C ALA A 72 1.48 13.16 -8.27
N ARG A 73 1.40 14.21 -9.10
CA ARG A 73 1.05 14.09 -10.52
C ARG A 73 2.20 13.51 -11.35
N ARG A 74 3.43 13.99 -11.16
CA ARG A 74 4.57 13.67 -12.06
C ARG A 74 5.58 12.71 -11.46
N GLY A 75 5.37 12.26 -10.23
CA GLY A 75 6.34 11.47 -9.48
C GLY A 75 7.63 12.24 -9.18
N TYR A 76 8.58 11.58 -8.50
CA TYR A 76 9.83 12.23 -8.12
C TYR A 76 10.68 12.64 -9.34
N LYS A 77 10.92 11.73 -10.30
CA LYS A 77 11.78 12.00 -11.47
C LYS A 77 11.18 13.08 -12.38
N GLY A 78 9.88 13.01 -12.69
CA GLY A 78 9.19 13.93 -13.59
C GLY A 78 8.88 15.32 -13.01
N ALA A 79 8.91 15.47 -11.69
CA ALA A 79 8.68 16.74 -11.01
C ALA A 79 9.76 17.80 -11.31
N SER A 80 9.37 19.08 -11.37
CA SER A 80 10.26 20.20 -11.63
C SER A 80 10.14 21.31 -10.59
N THR A 81 11.26 21.74 -10.02
CA THR A 81 11.28 22.87 -9.09
C THR A 81 10.90 24.20 -9.77
N ASN A 82 11.03 24.30 -11.09
CA ASN A 82 10.52 25.47 -11.82
C ASN A 82 8.99 25.53 -11.79
N ARG A 83 8.32 24.39 -12.05
CA ARG A 83 6.86 24.30 -12.05
C ARG A 83 6.30 24.54 -10.65
N VAL A 84 6.99 24.04 -9.61
CA VAL A 84 6.63 24.33 -8.22
C VAL A 84 6.73 25.84 -7.94
N ALA A 85 7.80 26.51 -8.39
CA ALA A 85 7.97 27.95 -8.17
C ALA A 85 6.88 28.77 -8.86
N GLU A 86 6.56 28.40 -10.10
CA GLU A 86 5.49 29.01 -10.89
C GLU A 86 4.12 28.82 -10.23
N ALA A 87 3.76 27.59 -9.87
CA ALA A 87 2.49 27.28 -9.21
C ALA A 87 2.35 27.95 -7.83
N ALA A 88 3.45 28.07 -7.07
CA ALA A 88 3.47 28.78 -5.80
C ALA A 88 3.61 30.31 -5.95
N GLN A 89 3.74 30.83 -7.18
CA GLN A 89 3.97 32.25 -7.49
C GLN A 89 5.15 32.85 -6.71
N VAL A 90 6.28 32.12 -6.67
CA VAL A 90 7.52 32.55 -6.02
C VAL A 90 8.71 32.49 -6.97
N ALA A 91 9.73 33.30 -6.71
CA ALA A 91 11.00 33.17 -7.39
C ALA A 91 11.63 31.79 -7.11
N LYS A 92 12.15 31.12 -8.14
CA LYS A 92 12.83 29.80 -8.03
C LYS A 92 13.88 29.75 -6.91
N GLY A 93 14.66 30.82 -6.75
CA GLY A 93 15.69 30.94 -5.71
C GLY A 93 15.16 30.80 -4.29
N LEU A 94 13.88 31.10 -4.03
CA LEU A 94 13.24 30.92 -2.73
C LEU A 94 13.09 29.43 -2.37
N ILE A 95 12.84 28.55 -3.35
CA ILE A 95 12.77 27.11 -3.10
C ILE A 95 14.11 26.60 -2.59
N PHE A 96 15.20 26.91 -3.29
CA PHE A 96 16.56 26.52 -2.88
C PHE A 96 16.95 27.16 -1.55
N ARG A 97 16.53 28.41 -1.27
CA ARG A 97 16.76 29.06 0.02
C ARG A 97 16.04 28.37 1.19
N HIS A 98 14.82 27.89 0.97
CA HIS A 98 14.00 27.28 2.02
C HIS A 98 14.27 25.79 2.23
N PHE A 99 14.59 25.07 1.15
CA PHE A 99 14.62 23.61 1.15
C PHE A 99 15.95 23.03 0.66
N GLY A 100 16.89 23.86 0.19
CA GLY A 100 18.22 23.45 -0.25
C GLY A 100 18.25 22.77 -1.62
N SER A 101 17.41 21.76 -1.83
CA SER A 101 17.38 20.98 -3.08
C SER A 101 15.97 20.46 -3.41
N LYS A 102 15.84 19.74 -4.53
CA LYS A 102 14.60 19.03 -4.88
C LYS A 102 14.30 17.90 -3.90
N GLU A 103 15.34 17.20 -3.44
CA GLU A 103 15.28 16.18 -2.39
C GLU A 103 14.79 16.79 -1.07
N GLY A 104 15.38 17.91 -0.65
CA GLY A 104 14.96 18.58 0.59
C GLY A 104 13.54 19.14 0.52
N LEU A 105 13.09 19.57 -0.66
CA LEU A 105 11.69 19.96 -0.88
C LEU A 105 10.76 18.75 -0.79
N PHE A 106 11.14 17.62 -1.36
CA PHE A 106 10.38 16.37 -1.30
C PHE A 106 10.25 15.85 0.12
N ASP A 107 11.35 15.83 0.88
CA ASP A 107 11.37 15.40 2.28
C ASP A 107 10.45 16.27 3.14
N ALA A 108 10.46 17.58 2.95
CA ALA A 108 9.59 18.50 3.68
C ALA A 108 8.11 18.35 3.29
N ALA A 109 7.82 18.03 2.02
CA ALA A 109 6.46 17.72 1.56
C ALA A 109 5.96 16.41 2.18
N LEU A 110 6.83 15.40 2.23
CA LEU A 110 6.53 14.12 2.87
C LEU A 110 6.26 14.27 4.37
N GLU A 111 7.13 14.98 5.09
CA GLU A 111 6.95 15.20 6.54
C GLU A 111 5.60 15.85 6.83
N ARG A 112 5.25 16.92 6.09
CA ARG A 112 3.93 17.55 6.17
C ARG A 112 2.79 16.58 5.88
N ALA A 113 2.91 15.75 4.84
CA ALA A 113 1.89 14.78 4.49
C ALA A 113 1.70 13.76 5.61
N CYS A 114 2.80 13.28 6.19
CA CYS A 114 2.76 12.32 7.27
C CYS A 114 2.18 12.90 8.56
N GLU A 115 2.57 14.13 8.94
CA GLU A 115 2.01 14.83 10.10
C GLU A 115 0.48 14.97 9.99
N ARG A 116 -0.01 15.39 8.82
CA ARG A 116 -1.46 15.59 8.59
C ARG A 116 -2.25 14.29 8.56
N LEU A 117 -1.69 13.24 7.94
CA LEU A 117 -2.39 11.97 7.74
C LEU A 117 -2.24 10.98 8.90
N PHE A 118 -1.14 11.03 9.67
CA PHE A 118 -0.79 10.01 10.66
C PHE A 118 -0.59 10.52 12.09
N SER A 119 -0.84 11.79 12.40
CA SER A 119 -0.79 12.33 13.77
C SER A 119 -2.17 12.29 14.50
N PRO A 120 -2.61 11.13 15.02
CA PRO A 120 -3.62 11.05 16.07
C PRO A 120 -3.05 10.33 17.30
N GLU A 121 -1.87 10.75 17.77
CA GLU A 121 -1.12 10.06 18.84
C GLU A 121 -1.91 9.96 20.16
N ASP A 122 -2.90 10.82 20.38
CA ASP A 122 -3.75 10.85 21.58
C ASP A 122 -5.17 10.25 21.39
N GLU A 123 -5.54 9.82 20.17
CA GLU A 123 -6.92 9.36 19.90
C GLU A 123 -7.10 7.85 20.19
N ALA A 124 -7.70 7.52 21.34
CA ALA A 124 -7.99 6.13 21.70
C ALA A 124 -9.03 5.47 20.77
N LEU A 125 -8.80 4.21 20.40
CA LEU A 125 -9.77 3.36 19.69
C LEU A 125 -10.59 2.51 20.69
N PRO A 126 -11.84 2.14 20.35
CA PRO A 126 -12.65 1.22 21.15
C PRO A 126 -11.90 -0.08 21.48
N ARG A 127 -12.24 -0.73 22.61
CA ARG A 127 -11.70 -2.06 22.96
C ARG A 127 -12.38 -3.19 22.20
N ASP A 128 -13.68 -3.08 21.94
CA ASP A 128 -14.42 -4.05 21.10
C ASP A 128 -13.78 -4.12 19.71
N PRO A 129 -13.31 -5.29 19.24
CA PRO A 129 -12.58 -5.41 17.99
C PRO A 129 -13.36 -4.94 16.75
N PHE A 130 -14.68 -5.13 16.72
CA PHE A 130 -15.52 -4.76 15.59
C PHE A 130 -15.81 -3.26 15.55
N ALA A 131 -16.17 -2.67 16.70
CA ALA A 131 -16.30 -1.22 16.81
C ALA A 131 -14.96 -0.51 16.57
N ARG A 132 -13.84 -1.15 16.95
CA ARG A 132 -12.49 -0.69 16.63
C ARG A 132 -12.23 -0.66 15.12
N LEU A 133 -12.60 -1.72 14.38
CA LEU A 133 -12.52 -1.76 12.92
C LEU A 133 -13.30 -0.59 12.31
N GLU A 134 -14.57 -0.45 12.68
CA GLU A 134 -15.43 0.62 12.16
C GLU A 134 -14.83 2.01 12.41
N GLU A 135 -14.49 2.30 13.67
CA GLU A 135 -13.99 3.61 14.07
C GLU A 135 -12.64 3.91 13.42
N PHE A 136 -11.75 2.92 13.32
CA PHE A 136 -10.46 3.09 12.67
C PHE A 136 -10.62 3.47 11.20
N VAL A 137 -11.43 2.71 10.45
CA VAL A 137 -11.62 2.93 9.01
C VAL A 137 -12.28 4.29 8.76
N VAL A 138 -13.28 4.67 9.57
CA VAL A 138 -13.96 5.96 9.44
C VAL A 138 -13.01 7.13 9.73
N ARG A 139 -12.20 7.04 10.80
CA ARG A 139 -11.19 8.07 11.10
C ARG A 139 -10.16 8.20 10.00
N ARG A 140 -9.72 7.07 9.42
CA ARG A 140 -8.82 7.08 8.25
C ARG A 140 -9.47 7.78 7.06
N ALA A 141 -10.68 7.41 6.70
CA ALA A 141 -11.42 8.05 5.60
C ALA A 141 -11.60 9.57 5.82
N ALA A 142 -11.98 9.99 7.03
CA ALA A 142 -12.11 11.40 7.39
C ALA A 142 -10.80 12.18 7.24
N ARG A 143 -9.66 11.60 7.66
CA ARG A 143 -8.34 12.22 7.51
C ARG A 143 -7.91 12.33 6.04
N LEU A 144 -8.13 11.29 5.23
CA LEU A 144 -7.85 11.33 3.79
C LEU A 144 -8.71 12.39 3.09
N ALA A 145 -9.99 12.49 3.45
CA ALA A 145 -10.92 13.50 2.93
C ALA A 145 -10.55 14.93 3.34
N ALA A 146 -10.05 15.14 4.56
CA ALA A 146 -9.62 16.44 5.03
C ALA A 146 -8.31 16.94 4.39
N HIS A 147 -7.49 16.01 3.86
CA HIS A 147 -6.15 16.30 3.35
C HIS A 147 -5.88 15.61 1.99
N PRO A 148 -6.65 15.93 0.93
CA PRO A 148 -6.61 15.20 -0.33
C PRO A 148 -5.28 15.36 -1.09
N ALA A 149 -4.61 16.52 -1.01
CA ALA A 149 -3.31 16.73 -1.64
C ALA A 149 -2.21 15.86 -0.99
N GLU A 150 -2.19 15.81 0.34
CA GLU A 150 -1.32 14.91 1.10
C GLU A 150 -1.65 13.44 0.83
N ALA A 151 -2.94 13.09 0.74
CA ALA A 151 -3.40 11.73 0.47
C ALA A 151 -2.99 11.27 -0.95
N ARG A 152 -3.15 12.11 -1.97
CA ARG A 152 -2.65 11.84 -3.33
C ARG A 152 -1.13 11.67 -3.36
N PHE A 153 -0.42 12.54 -2.67
CA PHE A 153 1.03 12.44 -2.55
C PHE A 153 1.42 11.10 -1.90
N VAL A 154 0.86 10.74 -0.75
CA VAL A 154 1.12 9.44 -0.11
C VAL A 154 0.69 8.28 -0.99
N ALA A 155 -0.48 8.31 -1.64
CA ALA A 155 -0.93 7.27 -2.56
C ALA A 155 0.07 7.02 -3.70
N ARG A 156 0.68 8.08 -4.22
CA ARG A 156 1.68 7.99 -5.29
C ARG A 156 2.97 7.33 -4.84
N PHE A 157 3.34 7.43 -3.56
CA PHE A 157 4.60 6.92 -3.00
C PHE A 157 4.44 5.74 -2.03
N ARG A 158 3.21 5.34 -1.70
CA ARG A 158 2.89 4.18 -0.85
C ARG A 158 3.32 2.88 -1.52
N GLY A 159 3.69 1.91 -0.68
CA GLY A 159 4.06 0.53 -1.02
C GLY A 159 5.42 0.16 -0.44
N ARG A 160 5.49 -0.92 0.34
CA ARG A 160 6.72 -1.41 1.04
C ARG A 160 7.92 -1.59 0.10
N LEU A 161 7.67 -1.91 -1.17
CA LEU A 161 8.73 -2.12 -2.15
C LEU A 161 9.30 -0.79 -2.71
N ARG A 162 8.57 0.33 -2.61
CA ARG A 162 9.09 1.69 -2.86
C ARG A 162 9.90 2.24 -1.67
N ALA A 163 9.67 1.73 -0.46
CA ALA A 163 10.42 2.07 0.74
C ALA A 163 11.88 1.60 0.71
N VAL A 164 12.17 0.47 0.05
CA VAL A 164 13.56 0.02 -0.18
C VAL A 164 14.33 1.00 -1.06
N LEU A 165 13.64 1.72 -1.96
CA LEU A 165 14.25 2.55 -3.01
C LEU A 165 14.45 4.02 -2.62
N SER A 166 13.84 4.51 -1.54
CA SER A 166 14.05 5.89 -1.09
C SER A 166 14.01 6.03 0.44
N PRO A 167 14.94 6.79 1.06
CA PRO A 167 14.90 7.11 2.48
C PRO A 167 13.58 7.74 2.95
N ALA A 168 12.87 8.39 2.03
CA ALA A 168 11.58 9.02 2.27
C ALA A 168 10.44 8.00 2.37
N ALA A 169 10.36 7.01 1.47
CA ALA A 169 9.31 5.99 1.53
C ALA A 169 9.44 5.06 2.76
N ARG A 170 10.66 4.84 3.30
CA ARG A 170 10.83 4.19 4.62
C ARG A 170 10.08 4.89 5.74
N ARG A 171 10.06 6.23 5.74
CA ARG A 171 9.35 7.01 6.78
C ARG A 171 7.85 6.75 6.72
N ILE A 172 7.25 6.68 5.52
CA ILE A 172 5.82 6.36 5.35
C ILE A 172 5.49 5.01 6.01
N ASP A 173 6.31 4.00 5.76
CA ASP A 173 6.12 2.66 6.33
C ASP A 173 6.20 2.67 7.86
N GLU A 174 7.13 3.41 8.45
CA GLU A 174 7.22 3.57 9.90
C GLU A 174 5.93 4.17 10.50
N TYR A 175 5.29 5.13 9.81
CA TYR A 175 3.98 5.67 10.25
C TYR A 175 2.88 4.61 10.16
N TYR A 176 2.84 3.84 9.08
CA TYR A 176 1.88 2.74 8.93
C TYR A 176 2.08 1.65 9.98
N ASP A 177 3.33 1.29 10.30
CA ASP A 177 3.62 0.29 11.31
C ASP A 177 3.19 0.77 12.71
N ARG A 178 3.37 2.06 13.04
CA ARG A 178 2.78 2.65 14.26
C ARG A 178 1.26 2.62 14.26
N LEU A 179 0.62 2.92 13.13
CA LEU A 179 -0.84 2.88 12.99
C LEU A 179 -1.39 1.45 13.16
N ARG A 180 -0.75 0.46 12.54
CA ARG A 180 -1.04 -0.98 12.67
C ARG A 180 -0.87 -1.45 14.11
N ALA A 181 0.25 -1.09 14.75
CA ALA A 181 0.51 -1.43 16.14
C ALA A 181 -0.59 -0.87 17.05
N ARG A 182 -1.04 0.38 16.84
CA ARG A 182 -2.17 0.94 17.60
C ARG A 182 -3.48 0.19 17.39
N PHE A 183 -3.76 -0.24 16.17
CA PHE A 183 -4.94 -1.05 15.90
C PHE A 183 -4.88 -2.40 16.64
N ARG A 184 -3.73 -3.08 16.61
CA ARG A 184 -3.54 -4.35 17.34
C ARG A 184 -3.62 -4.16 18.85
N ASN A 185 -2.90 -3.16 19.36
CA ASN A 185 -2.71 -2.93 20.77
C ASN A 185 -4.01 -2.36 21.40
N GLY A 186 -4.62 -3.14 22.29
CA GLY A 186 -5.82 -2.74 23.02
C GLY A 186 -7.14 -3.28 22.45
N ALA A 187 -7.11 -4.10 21.40
CA ALA A 187 -8.26 -4.92 21.02
C ALA A 187 -8.52 -6.00 22.10
N ASP A 188 -9.78 -6.16 22.51
CA ASP A 188 -10.17 -7.21 23.45
C ASP A 188 -10.35 -8.55 22.73
N THR A 189 -9.32 -9.39 22.79
CA THR A 189 -9.34 -10.71 22.15
C THR A 189 -10.29 -11.70 22.82
N ARG A 190 -10.82 -11.38 24.02
CA ARG A 190 -11.81 -12.23 24.71
C ARG A 190 -13.21 -12.11 24.10
N ALA A 191 -13.43 -11.13 23.23
CA ALA A 191 -14.68 -10.95 22.50
C ALA A 191 -14.91 -12.03 21.42
N PHE A 192 -13.88 -12.79 21.05
CA PHE A 192 -13.98 -13.85 20.05
C PHE A 192 -14.49 -15.17 20.64
N ARG A 193 -15.13 -15.99 19.81
CA ARG A 193 -15.62 -17.30 20.26
C ARG A 193 -14.48 -18.25 20.63
N PRO A 194 -14.73 -19.26 21.48
CA PRO A 194 -13.73 -20.28 21.82
C PRO A 194 -13.13 -20.98 20.59
N GLY A 195 -11.84 -21.28 20.65
CA GLY A 195 -11.11 -21.98 19.58
C GLY A 195 -10.54 -21.09 18.48
N ILE A 196 -10.78 -19.78 18.52
CA ILE A 196 -10.14 -18.81 17.62
C ILE A 196 -8.86 -18.27 18.25
N ASP A 197 -7.77 -18.23 17.47
CA ASP A 197 -6.60 -17.44 17.81
C ASP A 197 -6.95 -15.95 17.72
N GLY A 198 -7.04 -15.29 18.89
CA GLY A 198 -7.44 -13.90 18.98
C GLY A 198 -6.47 -12.93 18.30
N GLN A 199 -5.17 -13.24 18.20
CA GLN A 199 -4.23 -12.40 17.47
C GLN A 199 -4.44 -12.53 15.96
N ALA A 200 -4.64 -13.75 15.46
CA ALA A 200 -4.97 -13.96 14.06
C ALA A 200 -6.29 -13.29 13.68
N ALA A 201 -7.30 -13.30 14.57
CA ALA A 201 -8.56 -12.59 14.35
C ALA A 201 -8.38 -11.06 14.28
N VAL A 202 -7.53 -10.48 15.14
CA VAL A 202 -7.20 -9.04 15.07
C VAL A 202 -6.43 -8.71 13.79
N GLU A 203 -5.52 -9.57 13.34
CA GLU A 203 -4.86 -9.39 12.04
C GLU A 203 -5.83 -9.45 10.87
N LEU A 204 -6.83 -10.34 10.89
CA LEU A 204 -7.89 -10.37 9.88
C LEU A 204 -8.67 -9.05 9.85
N LEU A 205 -9.05 -8.51 11.01
CA LEU A 205 -9.71 -7.20 11.09
C LEU A 205 -8.81 -6.08 10.55
N LEU A 206 -7.50 -6.15 10.82
CA LEU A 206 -6.54 -5.18 10.30
C LEU A 206 -6.36 -5.29 8.77
N LEU A 207 -6.41 -6.51 8.19
CA LEU A 207 -6.44 -6.70 6.74
C LEU A 207 -7.66 -5.99 6.14
N VAL A 208 -8.81 -6.11 6.79
CA VAL A 208 -10.02 -5.41 6.34
C VAL A 208 -9.83 -3.89 6.43
N ALA A 209 -9.29 -3.37 7.52
CA ALA A 209 -9.03 -1.95 7.66
C ALA A 209 -8.07 -1.40 6.58
N GLU A 210 -7.00 -2.15 6.27
CA GLU A 210 -6.01 -1.78 5.27
C GLU A 210 -6.57 -1.80 3.85
N GLY A 211 -7.47 -2.75 3.54
CA GLY A 211 -8.12 -2.83 2.25
C GLY A 211 -9.02 -1.62 1.97
N PHE A 212 -9.76 -1.12 2.96
CA PHE A 212 -10.52 0.15 2.81
C PHE A 212 -9.61 1.33 2.47
N GLU A 213 -8.52 1.49 3.23
CA GLU A 213 -7.57 2.58 2.99
C GLU A 213 -6.88 2.44 1.63
N ARG A 214 -6.57 1.21 1.21
CA ARG A 214 -6.02 0.92 -0.13
C ARG A 214 -6.97 1.35 -1.24
N GLN A 215 -8.23 0.93 -1.21
CA GLN A 215 -9.23 1.33 -2.21
C GLN A 215 -9.37 2.86 -2.28
N ALA A 216 -9.40 3.55 -1.14
CA ALA A 216 -9.50 5.01 -1.10
C ALA A 216 -8.28 5.69 -1.74
N LEU A 217 -7.07 5.22 -1.42
CA LEU A 217 -5.82 5.77 -1.96
C LEU A 217 -5.65 5.44 -3.46
N GLU A 218 -6.04 4.25 -3.91
CA GLU A 218 -6.03 3.87 -5.33
C GLU A 218 -6.97 4.75 -6.15
N ALA A 219 -8.19 4.99 -5.66
CA ALA A 219 -9.15 5.86 -6.32
C ALA A 219 -8.64 7.31 -6.40
N LEU A 220 -7.97 7.80 -5.35
CA LEU A 220 -7.30 9.10 -5.36
C LEU A 220 -6.15 9.17 -6.35
N ALA A 221 -5.34 8.11 -6.47
CA ALA A 221 -4.24 8.05 -7.42
C ALA A 221 -4.74 8.01 -8.87
N ALA A 222 -5.85 7.33 -9.15
CA ALA A 222 -6.49 7.31 -10.46
C ALA A 222 -7.01 8.71 -10.84
N ALA A 223 -7.79 9.35 -9.95
CA ALA A 223 -8.28 10.72 -10.13
C ALA A 223 -7.18 11.75 -10.40
N ALA A 224 -6.01 11.59 -9.77
CA ALA A 224 -4.85 12.46 -9.97
C ALA A 224 -4.20 12.32 -11.35
N ALA A 225 -4.27 11.12 -11.94
CA ALA A 225 -3.70 10.83 -13.26
C ALA A 225 -4.55 11.43 -14.39
N ASP A 226 -5.87 11.40 -14.22
CA ASP A 226 -6.83 11.90 -15.23
C ASP A 226 -6.99 13.44 -15.17
N GLY A 227 -6.49 14.09 -14.10
CA GLY A 227 -6.47 15.54 -13.97
C GLY A 227 -7.82 16.18 -13.60
N GLU A 228 -8.85 15.36 -13.35
CA GLU A 228 -10.25 15.82 -13.23
C GLU A 228 -10.74 16.05 -11.79
N THR A 229 -10.07 15.55 -10.74
CA THR A 229 -10.63 15.64 -9.37
C THR A 229 -9.63 15.99 -8.26
N GLU A 230 -9.84 17.15 -7.62
CA GLU A 230 -9.10 17.59 -6.43
C GLU A 230 -9.64 16.99 -5.11
N SER A 231 -10.83 16.38 -5.12
CA SER A 231 -11.51 15.83 -3.93
C SER A 231 -11.47 14.29 -3.84
N VAL A 232 -11.56 13.75 -2.62
CA VAL A 232 -11.79 12.30 -2.41
C VAL A 232 -13.14 11.89 -3.03
N PRO A 233 -13.24 10.77 -3.78
CA PRO A 233 -14.51 10.31 -4.33
C PRO A 233 -15.56 10.09 -3.23
N ALA A 234 -16.82 10.42 -3.51
CA ALA A 234 -17.90 10.39 -2.52
C ALA A 234 -18.04 9.03 -1.80
N ALA A 235 -17.78 7.93 -2.51
CA ALA A 235 -17.80 6.57 -1.96
C ALA A 235 -16.79 6.32 -0.82
N PHE A 236 -15.76 7.17 -0.69
CA PHE A 236 -14.74 7.11 0.35
C PHE A 236 -14.87 8.25 1.37
N SER A 237 -15.97 9.01 1.34
CA SER A 237 -16.31 9.94 2.42
C SER A 237 -16.70 9.18 3.70
N PRO A 238 -16.66 9.83 4.88
CA PRO A 238 -16.82 9.13 6.17
C PRO A 238 -18.09 8.31 6.31
N GLU A 239 -19.24 8.81 5.82
CA GLU A 239 -20.54 8.18 6.08
C GLU A 239 -20.78 6.91 5.22
N PRO A 240 -20.54 6.92 3.89
CA PRO A 240 -20.56 5.69 3.08
C PRO A 240 -19.55 4.65 3.57
N VAL A 241 -18.36 5.10 3.99
CA VAL A 241 -17.35 4.22 4.58
C VAL A 241 -17.83 3.60 5.88
N ARG A 242 -18.52 4.37 6.74
CA ARG A 242 -19.10 3.88 8.00
C ARG A 242 -20.15 2.81 7.75
N GLU A 243 -21.05 3.03 6.81
CA GLU A 243 -22.09 2.06 6.45
C GLU A 243 -21.47 0.75 5.94
N ARG A 244 -20.50 0.84 5.01
CA ARG A 244 -19.76 -0.31 4.50
C ARG A 244 -19.00 -1.04 5.62
N ALA A 245 -18.26 -0.30 6.45
CA ALA A 245 -17.48 -0.89 7.54
C ALA A 245 -18.38 -1.63 8.55
N ARG A 246 -19.56 -1.07 8.88
CA ARG A 246 -20.58 -1.74 9.72
C ARG A 246 -21.07 -3.04 9.11
N ALA A 247 -21.40 -3.04 7.82
CA ALA A 247 -21.85 -4.24 7.12
C ALA A 247 -20.76 -5.33 7.13
N LEU A 248 -19.52 -4.99 6.80
CA LEU A 248 -18.41 -5.95 6.79
C LEU A 248 -18.04 -6.42 8.21
N ALA A 249 -18.09 -5.54 9.21
CA ALA A 249 -17.90 -5.91 10.62
C ALA A 249 -18.99 -6.87 11.12
N HIS A 250 -20.23 -6.70 10.66
CA HIS A 250 -21.31 -7.64 10.95
C HIS A 250 -21.05 -9.04 10.36
N LEU A 251 -20.60 -9.09 9.10
CA LEU A 251 -20.21 -10.34 8.44
C LEU A 251 -19.03 -11.01 9.16
N LEU A 252 -17.98 -10.26 9.51
CA LEU A 252 -16.86 -10.78 10.31
C LEU A 252 -17.33 -11.32 11.66
N ARG A 253 -18.31 -10.65 12.29
CA ARG A 253 -18.85 -11.06 13.60
C ARG A 253 -19.62 -12.38 13.51
N ARG A 254 -20.48 -12.54 12.51
CA ARG A 254 -21.42 -13.67 12.40
C ARG A 254 -20.98 -14.79 11.45
N GLY A 255 -20.02 -14.52 10.57
CA GLY A 255 -19.59 -15.36 9.47
C GLY A 255 -20.33 -15.04 8.18
N ILE A 256 -20.17 -15.87 7.16
CA ILE A 256 -20.93 -15.81 5.90
C ILE A 256 -21.87 -17.02 5.78
N TYR A 257 -21.46 -18.19 6.26
CA TYR A 257 -22.16 -19.46 6.04
C TYR A 257 -23.15 -19.79 7.17
N ARG A 258 -24.11 -20.67 6.87
CA ARG A 258 -24.95 -21.29 7.90
C ARG A 258 -24.11 -22.20 8.82
N PRO A 259 -24.37 -22.23 10.14
CA PRO A 259 -23.71 -23.16 11.03
C PRO A 259 -23.86 -24.61 10.56
N GLY A 260 -22.75 -25.35 10.46
CA GLY A 260 -22.75 -26.75 10.05
C GLY A 260 -22.94 -27.01 8.55
N ALA A 261 -22.94 -25.97 7.70
CA ALA A 261 -22.82 -26.16 6.25
C ALA A 261 -21.56 -27.00 5.96
N ARG A 262 -21.72 -28.17 5.33
CA ARG A 262 -20.61 -29.08 5.05
C ARG A 262 -19.63 -28.39 4.11
N ALA A 263 -18.40 -28.19 4.59
CA ALA A 263 -17.23 -28.03 3.74
C ALA A 263 -16.37 -29.29 3.88
N SER A 264 -15.93 -29.87 2.76
CA SER A 264 -14.82 -30.80 2.79
C SER A 264 -13.61 -30.07 3.37
N ALA A 265 -12.94 -30.66 4.37
CA ALA A 265 -11.69 -30.09 4.86
C ALA A 265 -10.60 -30.41 3.82
N PRO A 266 -9.95 -29.41 3.20
CA PRO A 266 -8.86 -29.70 2.28
C PRO A 266 -7.64 -30.11 3.08
N ALA A 267 -7.06 -31.26 2.73
CA ALA A 267 -5.72 -31.62 3.20
C ALA A 267 -4.72 -30.71 2.47
N VAL A 268 -4.04 -29.84 3.21
CA VAL A 268 -2.99 -28.96 2.66
C VAL A 268 -1.66 -29.72 2.73
N SER A 269 -1.05 -30.01 1.59
CA SER A 269 0.37 -30.38 1.54
C SER A 269 1.08 -29.51 0.50
N VAL A 270 2.21 -28.91 0.90
CA VAL A 270 3.03 -28.00 0.08
C VAL A 270 4.48 -28.43 0.28
N ASN A 271 5.19 -28.84 -0.77
CA ASN A 271 6.59 -29.30 -0.68
C ASN A 271 7.56 -28.32 -1.37
N ALA A 272 8.44 -27.68 -0.60
CA ALA A 272 9.40 -26.69 -1.09
C ALA A 272 10.70 -27.26 -1.70
N ALA A 273 10.96 -28.57 -1.58
CA ALA A 273 12.19 -29.21 -2.08
C ALA A 273 12.48 -29.04 -3.59
N PRO A 274 11.49 -28.97 -4.51
CA PRO A 274 11.75 -28.81 -5.94
C PRO A 274 12.44 -27.49 -6.32
N PHE A 275 12.22 -26.42 -5.55
CA PHE A 275 12.76 -25.08 -5.84
C PHE A 275 14.29 -25.03 -5.77
N LEU A 276 14.87 -25.53 -4.67
CA LEU A 276 16.32 -25.49 -4.46
C LEU A 276 17.05 -26.38 -5.47
N ALA A 277 16.47 -27.54 -5.81
CA ALA A 277 17.04 -28.48 -6.77
C ALA A 277 16.95 -28.01 -8.24
N ALA A 278 16.08 -27.05 -8.55
CA ALA A 278 15.95 -26.44 -9.87
C ALA A 278 17.00 -25.33 -10.11
N LEU A 279 17.38 -24.59 -9.06
CA LEU A 279 18.42 -23.56 -9.13
C LEU A 279 19.82 -24.14 -9.37
N GLU A 280 20.06 -25.38 -8.91
CA GLU A 280 21.35 -26.06 -9.06
C GLU A 280 21.58 -26.70 -10.44
N ARG A 281 20.54 -26.81 -11.30
CA ARG A 281 20.56 -27.58 -12.56
C ARG A 281 20.50 -26.76 -13.85
N LEU A 282 21.04 -25.53 -13.86
CA LEU A 282 21.01 -24.67 -15.04
C LEU A 282 22.29 -24.82 -15.88
N ALA A 283 22.17 -25.54 -17.00
CA ALA A 283 23.21 -25.68 -18.02
C ALA A 283 23.05 -24.61 -19.14
N PRO A 284 24.12 -24.30 -19.89
CA PRO A 284 24.06 -23.44 -21.08
C PRO A 284 23.03 -23.92 -22.11
N LEU A 285 22.28 -22.98 -22.69
CA LEU A 285 21.30 -23.25 -23.76
C LEU A 285 22.02 -23.22 -25.12
N GLU A 286 22.95 -24.15 -25.36
CA GLU A 286 23.63 -24.23 -26.65
C GLU A 286 22.68 -24.78 -27.72
N GLY A 287 22.46 -23.98 -28.78
CA GLY A 287 21.66 -24.33 -29.95
C GLY A 287 22.49 -24.23 -31.23
N PRO A 288 22.17 -25.00 -32.29
CA PRO A 288 22.95 -25.03 -33.52
C PRO A 288 22.99 -23.67 -34.23
N ALA A 289 24.12 -23.36 -34.89
CA ALA A 289 24.35 -22.08 -35.56
C ALA A 289 23.37 -21.76 -36.71
N SER A 290 22.64 -22.76 -37.23
CA SER A 290 21.66 -22.61 -38.32
C SER A 290 20.20 -22.83 -37.88
N GLU A 291 19.82 -22.33 -36.71
CA GLU A 291 18.42 -22.39 -36.27
C GLU A 291 17.54 -21.27 -36.91
N PRO A 292 16.24 -21.53 -37.15
CA PRO A 292 15.27 -20.52 -37.59
C PRO A 292 15.22 -19.29 -36.69
N ALA A 293 14.89 -18.12 -37.26
CA ALA A 293 14.90 -16.83 -36.54
C ALA A 293 14.01 -16.83 -35.28
N ASP A 294 12.87 -17.52 -35.30
CA ASP A 294 11.95 -17.61 -34.16
C ASP A 294 12.53 -18.47 -33.02
N GLN A 295 13.21 -19.57 -33.34
CA GLN A 295 13.89 -20.41 -32.34
C GLN A 295 15.04 -19.64 -31.69
N ARG A 296 15.78 -18.85 -32.47
CA ARG A 296 16.83 -17.96 -31.96
C ARG A 296 16.28 -16.88 -31.04
N ARG A 297 15.19 -16.24 -31.45
CA ARG A 297 14.50 -15.25 -30.63
C ARG A 297 14.08 -15.86 -29.30
N GLN A 298 13.52 -17.08 -29.30
CA GLN A 298 13.13 -17.78 -28.07
C GLN A 298 14.34 -18.15 -27.19
N ARG A 299 15.46 -18.57 -27.79
CA ARG A 299 16.69 -18.89 -27.06
C ARG A 299 17.29 -17.67 -26.36
N ILE A 300 17.33 -16.52 -27.05
CA ILE A 300 17.72 -15.24 -26.44
C ILE A 300 16.78 -14.88 -25.29
N LEU A 301 15.48 -15.11 -25.48
CA LEU A 301 14.46 -14.83 -24.45
C LEU A 301 14.64 -15.71 -23.21
N GLN A 302 14.89 -17.01 -23.37
CA GLN A 302 15.14 -17.93 -22.26
C GLN A 302 16.43 -17.57 -21.51
N ALA A 303 17.50 -17.23 -22.22
CA ALA A 303 18.75 -16.77 -21.60
C ALA A 303 18.55 -15.48 -20.79
N ALA A 304 17.73 -14.55 -21.30
CA ALA A 304 17.34 -13.35 -20.58
C ALA A 304 16.50 -13.67 -19.33
N GLN A 305 15.53 -14.60 -19.43
CA GLN A 305 14.70 -15.02 -18.29
C GLN A 305 15.54 -15.60 -17.14
N GLN A 306 16.51 -16.48 -17.45
CA GLN A 306 17.42 -17.04 -16.44
C GLN A 306 18.21 -15.93 -15.75
N LEU A 307 18.84 -15.06 -16.52
CA LEU A 307 19.64 -13.95 -16.00
C LEU A 307 18.85 -12.97 -15.13
N PHE A 308 17.65 -12.57 -15.57
CA PHE A 308 16.78 -11.67 -14.81
C PHE A 308 16.09 -12.36 -13.63
N ALA A 309 16.01 -13.69 -13.63
CA ALA A 309 15.56 -14.44 -12.46
C ALA A 309 16.67 -14.52 -11.38
N GLU A 310 17.94 -14.65 -11.79
CA GLU A 310 19.11 -14.72 -10.91
C GLU A 310 19.55 -13.35 -10.35
N ARG A 311 19.40 -12.29 -11.14
CA ARG A 311 19.96 -10.97 -10.84
C ARG A 311 18.92 -9.88 -11.05
N ASP A 312 19.06 -8.80 -10.28
CA ASP A 312 18.27 -7.60 -10.47
C ASP A 312 18.48 -6.99 -11.87
N TYR A 313 17.49 -6.25 -12.36
CA TYR A 313 17.50 -5.65 -13.70
C TYR A 313 18.81 -4.95 -14.03
N ASP A 314 19.35 -4.13 -13.12
CA ASP A 314 20.60 -3.38 -13.34
C ASP A 314 21.85 -4.27 -13.43
N GLY A 315 21.84 -5.44 -12.78
CA GLY A 315 22.95 -6.40 -12.76
C GLY A 315 23.07 -7.28 -14.02
N VAL A 316 22.16 -7.15 -14.98
CA VAL A 316 22.16 -7.93 -16.23
C VAL A 316 22.62 -7.04 -17.39
N SER A 317 23.65 -7.47 -18.14
CA SER A 317 24.10 -6.80 -19.36
C SER A 317 23.59 -7.53 -20.61
N VAL A 318 23.43 -6.81 -21.73
CA VAL A 318 23.02 -7.41 -23.01
C VAL A 318 24.10 -8.38 -23.51
N GLU A 319 25.37 -8.08 -23.21
CA GLU A 319 26.52 -8.94 -23.46
C GLU A 319 26.39 -10.28 -22.76
N ALA A 320 26.04 -10.29 -21.47
CA ALA A 320 25.86 -11.51 -20.70
C ALA A 320 24.70 -12.37 -21.22
N VAL A 321 23.64 -11.73 -21.74
CA VAL A 321 22.53 -12.44 -22.40
C VAL A 321 23.00 -13.08 -23.69
N ALA A 322 23.72 -12.32 -24.52
CA ALA A 322 24.23 -12.80 -25.81
C ALA A 322 25.18 -13.99 -25.63
N GLU A 323 26.09 -13.90 -24.66
CA GLU A 323 27.00 -14.99 -24.28
C GLU A 323 26.25 -16.24 -23.85
N ARG A 324 25.25 -16.11 -22.96
CA ARG A 324 24.46 -17.25 -22.47
C ARG A 324 23.56 -17.88 -23.52
N ALA A 325 23.05 -17.07 -24.44
CA ALA A 325 22.28 -17.54 -25.58
C ALA A 325 23.17 -18.12 -26.70
N GLY A 326 24.49 -17.96 -26.63
CA GLY A 326 25.41 -18.37 -27.69
C GLY A 326 25.20 -17.61 -29.00
N VAL A 327 24.92 -16.31 -28.94
CA VAL A 327 24.69 -15.44 -30.10
C VAL A 327 25.56 -14.18 -30.07
N ALA A 328 25.73 -13.53 -31.22
CA ALA A 328 26.37 -12.22 -31.28
C ALA A 328 25.49 -11.14 -30.61
N LYS A 329 26.11 -10.19 -29.90
CA LYS A 329 25.43 -9.05 -29.25
C LYS A 329 24.50 -8.28 -30.20
N SER A 330 24.92 -8.10 -31.46
CA SER A 330 24.12 -7.41 -32.48
C SER A 330 22.78 -8.10 -32.76
N LEU A 331 22.69 -9.42 -32.62
CA LEU A 331 21.44 -10.17 -32.81
C LEU A 331 20.44 -9.89 -31.68
N VAL A 332 20.90 -9.67 -30.45
CA VAL A 332 20.01 -9.31 -29.35
C VAL A 332 19.35 -7.95 -29.61
N PHE A 333 20.12 -6.96 -30.05
CA PHE A 333 19.56 -5.66 -30.43
C PHE A 333 18.68 -5.73 -31.68
N HIS A 334 19.02 -6.56 -32.66
CA HIS A 334 18.19 -6.77 -33.85
C HIS A 334 16.80 -7.33 -33.48
N HIS A 335 16.71 -8.27 -32.54
CA HIS A 335 15.45 -8.90 -32.17
C HIS A 335 14.62 -8.11 -31.16
N PHE A 336 15.25 -7.34 -30.27
CA PHE A 336 14.58 -6.74 -29.12
C PHE A 336 14.79 -5.23 -28.97
N GLY A 337 15.66 -4.58 -29.75
CA GLY A 337 15.87 -3.13 -29.72
C GLY A 337 16.70 -2.64 -28.54
N SER A 338 16.25 -2.87 -27.31
CA SER A 338 16.89 -2.39 -26.08
C SER A 338 16.85 -3.42 -24.95
N LYS A 339 17.65 -3.21 -23.90
CA LYS A 339 17.59 -4.01 -22.67
C LYS A 339 16.22 -3.96 -21.99
N GLY A 340 15.56 -2.79 -22.04
CA GLY A 340 14.22 -2.61 -21.45
C GLY A 340 13.15 -3.41 -22.20
N GLU A 341 13.17 -3.36 -23.53
CA GLU A 341 12.26 -4.14 -24.38
C GLU A 341 12.52 -5.64 -24.28
N LEU A 342 13.79 -6.06 -24.19
CA LEU A 342 14.15 -7.46 -23.90
C LEU A 342 13.59 -7.92 -22.55
N TYR A 343 13.73 -7.10 -21.50
CA TYR A 343 13.18 -7.42 -20.18
C TYR A 343 11.66 -7.52 -20.20
N LEU A 344 10.98 -6.56 -20.84
CA LEU A 344 9.53 -6.58 -21.02
C LEU A 344 9.07 -7.85 -21.74
N ALA A 345 9.75 -8.21 -22.83
CA ALA A 345 9.45 -9.44 -23.56
C ALA A 345 9.67 -10.69 -22.68
N ALA A 346 10.75 -10.73 -21.89
CA ALA A 346 11.06 -11.86 -21.01
C ALA A 346 10.02 -12.04 -19.90
N VAL A 347 9.59 -10.94 -19.28
CA VAL A 347 8.53 -10.93 -18.26
C VAL A 347 7.19 -11.30 -18.87
N ALA A 348 6.83 -10.74 -20.03
CA ALA A 348 5.56 -11.04 -20.71
C ALA A 348 5.45 -12.51 -21.12
N ASP A 349 6.52 -13.11 -21.65
CA ASP A 349 6.55 -14.54 -21.99
C ASP A 349 6.42 -15.42 -20.73
N ALA A 350 7.16 -15.10 -19.66
CA ALA A 350 7.06 -15.82 -18.39
C ALA A 350 5.64 -15.71 -17.80
N ALA A 351 5.05 -14.51 -17.81
CA ALA A 351 3.69 -14.22 -17.39
C ALA A 351 2.64 -15.00 -18.20
N ALA A 352 2.77 -15.03 -19.53
CA ALA A 352 1.86 -15.77 -20.40
C ALA A 352 1.92 -17.28 -20.14
N ARG A 353 3.12 -17.83 -19.93
CA ARG A 353 3.32 -19.25 -19.58
C ARG A 353 2.72 -19.61 -18.22
N ILE A 354 2.94 -18.76 -17.21
CA ILE A 354 2.32 -18.94 -15.89
C ILE A 354 0.80 -18.85 -16.00
N SER A 355 0.28 -17.87 -16.73
CA SER A 355 -1.14 -17.68 -16.95
C SER A 355 -1.75 -18.90 -17.65
N ALA A 356 -1.10 -19.45 -18.68
CA ALA A 356 -1.55 -20.68 -19.33
C ALA A 356 -1.66 -21.85 -18.35
N ILE A 357 -0.69 -22.04 -17.44
CA ILE A 357 -0.73 -23.11 -16.43
C ILE A 357 -1.81 -22.85 -15.38
N LEU A 358 -1.98 -21.60 -14.93
CA LEU A 358 -2.98 -21.23 -13.92
C LEU A 358 -4.41 -21.29 -14.47
N PHE A 359 -4.59 -20.93 -15.73
CA PHE A 359 -5.89 -20.79 -16.38
C PHE A 359 -6.22 -21.93 -17.36
N GLU A 360 -5.36 -22.94 -17.49
CA GLU A 360 -5.67 -24.18 -18.20
C GLU A 360 -6.97 -24.77 -17.62
N ARG A 361 -7.97 -24.95 -18.49
CA ARG A 361 -9.40 -25.04 -18.18
C ARG A 361 -9.69 -25.84 -16.91
N GLU A 362 -10.01 -25.12 -15.86
CA GLU A 362 -10.80 -25.64 -14.75
C GLU A 362 -12.25 -25.71 -15.24
N THR A 363 -12.70 -26.89 -15.65
CA THR A 363 -14.14 -27.18 -15.73
C THR A 363 -14.61 -27.42 -14.30
N GLY A 364 -15.10 -26.35 -13.66
CA GLY A 364 -15.43 -26.32 -12.24
C GLY A 364 -16.50 -27.36 -11.86
N THR A 365 -16.12 -28.28 -10.98
CA THR A 365 -17.05 -29.15 -10.25
C THR A 365 -17.15 -28.80 -8.76
N GLU A 366 -16.28 -27.91 -8.24
CA GLU A 366 -16.30 -27.48 -6.84
C GLU A 366 -17.22 -26.27 -6.69
N PRO A 367 -18.39 -26.38 -6.04
CA PRO A 367 -19.30 -25.25 -5.88
C PRO A 367 -18.94 -24.30 -4.71
N ASP A 368 -18.09 -24.72 -3.76
CA ASP A 368 -17.81 -23.92 -2.56
C ASP A 368 -16.79 -22.80 -2.80
N LEU A 369 -17.15 -21.56 -2.45
CA LEU A 369 -16.30 -20.38 -2.64
C LEU A 369 -14.95 -20.49 -1.92
N PHE A 370 -14.95 -20.92 -0.65
CA PHE A 370 -13.73 -20.95 0.14
C PHE A 370 -12.81 -22.11 -0.29
N GLN A 371 -13.36 -23.23 -0.73
CA GLN A 371 -12.58 -24.28 -1.39
C GLN A 371 -11.96 -23.80 -2.68
N ARG A 372 -12.70 -23.09 -3.53
CA ARG A 372 -12.13 -22.50 -4.75
C ARG A 372 -10.99 -21.54 -4.47
N LEU A 373 -11.13 -20.67 -3.47
CA LEU A 373 -10.06 -19.76 -3.06
C LEU A 373 -8.82 -20.50 -2.55
N LEU A 374 -9.00 -21.59 -1.81
CA LEU A 374 -7.90 -22.45 -1.37
C LEU A 374 -7.25 -23.20 -2.52
N SER A 375 -8.03 -23.84 -3.40
CA SER A 375 -7.54 -24.51 -4.61
C SER A 375 -6.78 -23.54 -5.51
N TRP A 376 -7.28 -22.32 -5.68
CA TRP A 376 -6.61 -21.27 -6.44
C TRP A 376 -5.26 -20.87 -5.81
N THR A 377 -5.23 -20.72 -4.48
CA THR A 377 -4.00 -20.44 -3.72
C THR A 377 -2.99 -21.58 -3.85
N GLN A 378 -3.46 -22.83 -3.75
CA GLN A 378 -2.64 -24.03 -3.91
C GLN A 378 -2.10 -24.18 -5.33
N ARG A 379 -2.89 -23.88 -6.36
CA ARG A 379 -2.45 -23.95 -7.76
C ARG A 379 -1.38 -22.90 -8.05
N LYS A 380 -1.57 -21.65 -7.59
CA LYS A 380 -0.52 -20.62 -7.61
C LYS A 380 0.77 -21.12 -6.96
N MET A 381 0.64 -21.86 -5.87
CA MET A 381 1.78 -22.46 -5.18
C MET A 381 2.44 -23.61 -5.94
N ALA A 382 1.64 -24.45 -6.60
CA ALA A 382 2.15 -25.54 -7.45
C ALA A 382 2.97 -24.98 -8.62
N VAL A 383 2.47 -23.94 -9.31
CA VAL A 383 3.23 -23.28 -10.40
C VAL A 383 4.54 -22.71 -9.90
N PHE A 384 4.56 -22.14 -8.70
CA PHE A 384 5.79 -21.66 -8.09
C PHE A 384 6.81 -22.79 -7.86
N GLN A 385 6.36 -23.97 -7.44
CA GLN A 385 7.22 -25.13 -7.20
C GLN A 385 7.72 -25.75 -8.51
N GLU A 386 6.87 -25.83 -9.52
CA GLU A 386 7.18 -26.47 -10.81
C GLU A 386 7.98 -25.56 -11.76
N GLN A 387 7.72 -24.24 -11.73
CA GLN A 387 8.33 -23.24 -12.62
C GLN A 387 8.99 -22.09 -11.84
N PRO A 388 9.94 -22.39 -10.94
CA PRO A 388 10.47 -21.43 -9.98
C PRO A 388 11.19 -20.23 -10.62
N LEU A 389 11.85 -20.45 -11.76
CA LEU A 389 12.54 -19.38 -12.48
C LEU A 389 11.57 -18.38 -13.11
N LEU A 390 10.52 -18.88 -13.77
CA LEU A 390 9.51 -18.02 -14.41
C LEU A 390 8.72 -17.28 -13.36
N TYR A 391 8.26 -17.98 -12.33
CA TYR A 391 7.50 -17.37 -11.26
C TYR A 391 8.37 -16.38 -10.49
N GLY A 392 9.64 -16.73 -10.21
CA GLY A 392 10.59 -15.83 -9.56
C GLY A 392 10.91 -14.58 -10.39
N LEU A 393 10.91 -14.66 -11.72
CA LEU A 393 11.05 -13.50 -12.61
C LEU A 393 9.82 -12.60 -12.54
N VAL A 394 8.62 -13.18 -12.70
CA VAL A 394 7.36 -12.42 -12.64
C VAL A 394 7.15 -11.81 -11.26
N LEU A 395 7.39 -12.56 -10.19
CA LEU A 395 7.33 -12.07 -8.82
C LEU A 395 8.31 -10.91 -8.59
N SER A 396 9.53 -11.01 -9.13
CA SER A 396 10.50 -9.91 -9.08
C SER A 396 10.03 -8.70 -9.88
N ALA A 397 9.48 -8.90 -11.08
CA ALA A 397 8.93 -7.83 -11.91
C ALA A 397 7.75 -7.14 -11.25
N VAL A 398 6.87 -7.89 -10.59
CA VAL A 398 5.72 -7.38 -9.83
C VAL A 398 6.18 -6.65 -8.57
N ALA A 399 7.18 -7.18 -7.87
CA ALA A 399 7.69 -6.58 -6.65
C ALA A 399 8.54 -5.32 -6.92
N ARG A 400 9.42 -5.36 -7.91
CA ARG A 400 10.40 -4.32 -8.24
C ARG A 400 10.48 -4.10 -9.75
N PRO A 401 9.42 -3.58 -10.38
CA PRO A 401 9.45 -3.31 -11.82
C PRO A 401 10.46 -2.19 -12.11
N PRO A 402 11.40 -2.37 -13.07
CA PRO A 402 12.18 -1.25 -13.57
C PRO A 402 11.25 -0.19 -14.17
N ASP A 403 11.68 1.07 -14.23
CA ASP A 403 10.83 2.18 -14.73
C ASP A 403 10.23 1.87 -16.11
N ALA A 404 10.98 1.22 -16.98
CA ALA A 404 10.53 0.81 -18.32
C ALA A 404 9.38 -0.21 -18.30
N ALA A 405 9.17 -0.93 -17.19
CA ALA A 405 8.18 -2.00 -17.06
C ALA A 405 7.05 -1.72 -16.06
N GLN A 406 7.07 -0.58 -15.35
CA GLN A 406 6.08 -0.28 -14.30
C GLN A 406 4.63 -0.38 -14.79
N GLU A 407 4.32 0.21 -15.94
CA GLU A 407 2.95 0.22 -16.47
C GLU A 407 2.52 -1.16 -16.97
N ALA A 408 3.37 -1.85 -17.73
CA ALA A 408 3.09 -3.19 -18.25
C ALA A 408 2.86 -4.20 -17.11
N VAL A 409 3.69 -4.15 -16.06
CA VAL A 409 3.53 -4.98 -14.87
C VAL A 409 2.24 -4.66 -14.13
N ARG A 410 1.90 -3.37 -13.96
CA ARG A 410 0.65 -2.94 -13.32
C ARG A 410 -0.57 -3.49 -14.06
N GLN A 411 -0.58 -3.40 -15.39
CA GLN A 411 -1.66 -3.93 -16.23
C GLN A 411 -1.74 -5.45 -16.12
N TYR A 412 -0.61 -6.15 -16.17
CA TYR A 412 -0.57 -7.61 -15.99
C TYR A 412 -1.17 -8.05 -14.65
N VAL A 413 -0.80 -7.40 -13.55
CA VAL A 413 -1.35 -7.72 -12.21
C VAL A 413 -2.85 -7.46 -12.15
N ALA A 414 -3.31 -6.32 -12.66
CA ALA A 414 -4.73 -5.97 -12.67
C ALA A 414 -5.55 -6.99 -13.47
N GLU A 415 -5.06 -7.36 -14.66
CA GLU A 415 -5.70 -8.32 -15.54
C GLU A 415 -5.71 -9.74 -14.94
N GLY A 416 -4.56 -10.20 -14.42
CA GLY A 416 -4.46 -11.52 -13.79
C GLY A 416 -5.34 -11.66 -12.55
N THR A 417 -5.47 -10.59 -11.75
CA THR A 417 -6.40 -10.55 -10.61
C THR A 417 -7.86 -10.62 -11.07
N ARG A 418 -8.23 -9.87 -12.11
CA ARG A 418 -9.57 -9.89 -12.69
C ARG A 418 -9.95 -11.28 -13.24
N GLN A 419 -9.09 -11.86 -14.07
CA GLN A 419 -9.31 -13.19 -14.65
C GLN A 419 -9.38 -14.29 -13.57
N GLY A 420 -8.48 -14.25 -12.59
CA GLY A 420 -8.52 -15.16 -11.46
C GLY A 420 -9.84 -15.08 -10.70
N TRP A 421 -10.38 -13.87 -10.51
CA TRP A 421 -11.67 -13.69 -9.86
C TRP A 421 -12.86 -14.18 -10.69
N GLU A 422 -12.86 -13.93 -11.99
CA GLU A 422 -13.91 -14.46 -12.89
C GLU A 422 -13.99 -15.99 -12.80
N ILE A 423 -12.84 -16.67 -12.77
CA ILE A 423 -12.76 -18.13 -12.66
C ILE A 423 -13.20 -18.63 -11.28
N ILE A 424 -12.75 -17.97 -10.21
CA ILE A 424 -13.15 -18.36 -8.85
C ILE A 424 -14.65 -18.21 -8.67
N MET A 425 -15.28 -17.16 -9.22
CA MET A 425 -16.72 -16.91 -9.05
C MET A 425 -17.61 -17.72 -9.99
N ASP A 426 -17.10 -18.20 -11.13
CA ASP A 426 -17.91 -18.89 -12.12
C ASP A 426 -18.55 -20.19 -11.57
N GLY A 427 -19.87 -20.18 -11.39
CA GLY A 427 -20.60 -21.33 -10.86
C GLY A 427 -20.44 -21.59 -9.36
N VAL A 428 -20.07 -20.57 -8.57
CA VAL A 428 -20.10 -20.67 -7.10
C VAL A 428 -21.53 -20.82 -6.60
N ASP A 429 -21.75 -21.80 -5.73
CA ASP A 429 -23.03 -21.98 -5.05
C ASP A 429 -23.13 -21.05 -3.84
N MET A 430 -24.05 -20.11 -3.90
CA MET A 430 -24.34 -19.16 -2.82
C MET A 430 -25.38 -19.70 -1.82
N THR A 431 -26.02 -20.84 -2.09
CA THR A 431 -27.02 -21.41 -1.19
C THR A 431 -26.52 -21.71 0.23
N PRO A 432 -25.22 -22.01 0.49
CA PRO A 432 -24.70 -22.19 1.84
C PRO A 432 -24.64 -20.90 2.68
N PHE A 433 -24.78 -19.73 2.05
CA PHE A 433 -24.73 -18.44 2.75
C PHE A 433 -25.94 -18.31 3.68
N ARG A 434 -25.77 -17.57 4.78
CA ARG A 434 -26.92 -17.30 5.65
C ARG A 434 -27.95 -16.41 4.92
N PRO A 435 -29.25 -16.54 5.24
CA PRO A 435 -30.30 -15.75 4.59
C PRO A 435 -30.19 -14.24 4.80
N ASP A 436 -29.56 -13.79 5.89
CA ASP A 436 -29.33 -12.38 6.23
C ASP A 436 -28.12 -11.76 5.51
N VAL A 437 -27.34 -12.56 4.78
CA VAL A 437 -26.12 -12.11 4.11
C VAL A 437 -26.44 -11.65 2.70
N ASP A 438 -26.14 -10.38 2.40
CA ASP A 438 -26.05 -9.88 1.04
C ASP A 438 -24.81 -10.50 0.35
N PRO A 439 -24.98 -11.30 -0.73
CA PRO A 439 -23.86 -11.92 -1.43
C PRO A 439 -22.83 -10.90 -1.95
N ALA A 440 -23.27 -9.70 -2.36
CA ALA A 440 -22.36 -8.66 -2.84
C ALA A 440 -21.41 -8.19 -1.74
N ARG A 441 -21.92 -8.05 -0.50
CA ARG A 441 -21.10 -7.67 0.67
C ARG A 441 -20.19 -8.80 1.14
N ALA A 442 -20.64 -10.04 1.03
CA ALA A 442 -19.81 -11.20 1.32
C ALA A 442 -18.62 -11.29 0.36
N VAL A 443 -18.87 -11.16 -0.94
CA VAL A 443 -17.81 -11.14 -1.96
C VAL A 443 -16.90 -9.93 -1.76
N GLU A 444 -17.43 -8.73 -1.49
CA GLU A 444 -16.63 -7.55 -1.17
C GLU A 444 -15.65 -7.81 -0.01
N LEU A 445 -16.12 -8.38 1.10
CA LEU A 445 -15.27 -8.71 2.24
C LEU A 445 -14.15 -9.70 1.86
N VAL A 446 -14.51 -10.76 1.14
CA VAL A 446 -13.58 -11.80 0.72
C VAL A 446 -12.51 -11.21 -0.22
N MET A 447 -12.92 -10.45 -1.24
CA MET A 447 -12.01 -9.74 -2.16
C MET A 447 -11.05 -8.84 -1.39
N LEU A 448 -11.59 -8.07 -0.46
CA LEU A 448 -10.81 -7.10 0.29
C LEU A 448 -9.75 -7.78 1.16
N VAL A 449 -10.06 -8.94 1.76
CA VAL A 449 -9.08 -9.76 2.50
C VAL A 449 -8.07 -10.40 1.55
N VAL A 450 -8.51 -11.02 0.46
CA VAL A 450 -7.64 -11.74 -0.50
C VAL A 450 -6.63 -10.78 -1.14
N ASP A 451 -7.08 -9.63 -1.64
CA ASP A 451 -6.20 -8.63 -2.25
C ASP A 451 -5.17 -8.10 -1.25
N THR A 452 -5.63 -7.74 -0.04
CA THR A 452 -4.75 -7.13 0.97
C THR A 452 -3.74 -8.15 1.51
N LEU A 453 -4.14 -9.41 1.65
CA LEU A 453 -3.23 -10.50 1.98
C LEU A 453 -2.22 -10.74 0.86
N GLY A 454 -2.68 -10.75 -0.40
CA GLY A 454 -1.84 -10.89 -1.59
C GLY A 454 -0.77 -9.79 -1.69
N ASP A 455 -1.13 -8.54 -1.43
CA ASP A 455 -0.21 -7.40 -1.42
C ASP A 455 0.84 -7.52 -0.31
N ARG A 456 0.41 -7.89 0.92
CA ARG A 456 1.32 -8.10 2.04
C ARG A 456 2.31 -9.22 1.74
N LEU A 457 1.80 -10.33 1.19
CA LEU A 457 2.59 -11.48 0.78
C LEU A 457 3.62 -11.07 -0.27
N LEU A 458 3.20 -10.43 -1.34
CA LEU A 458 4.06 -9.98 -2.42
C LEU A 458 5.18 -9.05 -1.91
N ALA A 459 4.85 -8.14 -0.99
CA ALA A 459 5.83 -7.27 -0.36
C ALA A 459 6.84 -8.03 0.51
N GLU A 460 6.39 -9.05 1.25
CA GLU A 460 7.24 -9.90 2.08
C GLU A 460 8.17 -10.77 1.23
N LEU A 461 7.64 -11.46 0.21
CA LEU A 461 8.43 -12.26 -0.73
C LEU A 461 9.48 -11.42 -1.47
N GLY A 462 9.10 -10.23 -1.95
CA GLY A 462 10.00 -9.34 -2.67
C GLY A 462 11.13 -8.76 -1.81
N SER A 463 11.03 -8.84 -0.48
CA SER A 463 12.07 -8.39 0.46
C SER A 463 13.11 -9.46 0.81
N HIS A 464 12.84 -10.72 0.47
CA HIS A 464 13.68 -11.86 0.81
C HIS A 464 14.73 -12.17 -0.27
N PRO A 465 15.99 -12.51 0.08
CA PRO A 465 17.06 -12.84 -0.88
C PRO A 465 16.73 -14.05 -1.76
N ASP A 466 16.02 -15.03 -1.20
CA ASP A 466 15.53 -16.23 -1.89
C ASP A 466 14.12 -16.05 -2.45
N LYS A 467 13.62 -14.81 -2.50
CA LYS A 467 12.24 -14.48 -2.90
C LYS A 467 11.17 -15.13 -2.01
N GLY A 468 11.53 -15.51 -0.77
CA GLY A 468 10.59 -15.93 0.28
C GLY A 468 9.93 -17.30 0.05
N VAL A 469 10.50 -18.14 -0.82
CA VAL A 469 10.04 -19.51 -1.15
C VAL A 469 9.68 -20.31 0.11
N ASN A 470 10.53 -20.22 1.12
CA ASN A 470 10.43 -20.99 2.35
C ASN A 470 9.28 -20.52 3.27
N LEU A 471 8.71 -19.34 3.02
CA LEU A 471 7.60 -18.78 3.82
C LEU A 471 6.24 -19.32 3.37
N LEU A 472 6.15 -19.81 2.14
CA LEU A 472 4.89 -20.09 1.44
C LEU A 472 3.97 -21.13 2.11
N PRO A 473 4.48 -22.22 2.74
CA PRO A 473 3.62 -23.13 3.49
C PRO A 473 2.90 -22.43 4.65
N GLY A 474 3.60 -21.58 5.41
CA GLY A 474 3.02 -20.83 6.53
C GLY A 474 1.97 -19.83 6.08
N ILE A 475 2.19 -19.18 4.93
CA ILE A 475 1.23 -18.27 4.30
C ILE A 475 -0.07 -18.99 3.90
N THR A 476 0.05 -20.20 3.35
CA THR A 476 -1.13 -20.99 2.95
C THR A 476 -1.96 -21.39 4.16
N GLU A 477 -1.30 -21.82 5.24
CA GLU A 477 -1.96 -22.14 6.51
C GLU A 477 -2.62 -20.90 7.14
N GLN A 478 -1.99 -19.74 7.03
CA GLN A 478 -2.56 -18.47 7.50
C GLN A 478 -3.80 -18.07 6.68
N ALA A 479 -3.74 -18.17 5.36
CA ALA A 479 -4.88 -17.90 4.48
C ALA A 479 -6.07 -18.82 4.81
N ALA A 480 -5.82 -20.12 4.99
CA ALA A 480 -6.84 -21.09 5.38
C ALA A 480 -7.50 -20.74 6.72
N ARG A 481 -6.71 -20.29 7.71
CA ARG A 481 -7.23 -19.79 8.99
C ARG A 481 -8.15 -18.59 8.80
N TYR A 482 -7.78 -17.62 7.97
CA TYR A 482 -8.63 -16.45 7.69
C TYR A 482 -9.91 -16.83 6.95
N PHE A 483 -9.84 -17.71 5.96
CA PHE A 483 -11.02 -18.17 5.24
C PHE A 483 -12.00 -18.92 6.15
N ALA A 484 -11.51 -19.73 7.08
CA ALA A 484 -12.35 -20.36 8.10
C ALA A 484 -13.05 -19.33 9.01
N MET A 485 -12.32 -18.28 9.42
CA MET A 485 -12.90 -17.18 10.21
C MET A 485 -13.94 -16.38 9.42
N LEU A 486 -13.73 -16.11 8.13
CA LEU A 486 -14.71 -15.45 7.27
C LEU A 486 -15.96 -16.30 7.08
N ARG A 487 -15.77 -17.60 6.82
CA ARG A 487 -16.87 -18.56 6.62
C ARG A 487 -17.76 -18.64 7.86
N ASP A 488 -17.15 -18.88 9.01
CA ASP A 488 -17.87 -19.27 10.22
C ASP A 488 -18.13 -18.10 11.18
N GLY A 489 -17.42 -16.99 11.05
CA GLY A 489 -17.52 -15.82 11.92
C GLY A 489 -16.56 -15.82 13.11
N LEU A 490 -16.46 -14.67 13.77
CA LEU A 490 -15.52 -14.44 14.87
C LEU A 490 -16.17 -14.42 16.26
N ALA A 491 -17.44 -14.03 16.38
CA ALA A 491 -18.10 -13.89 17.69
C ALA A 491 -18.86 -15.16 18.10
N PRO A 492 -19.14 -15.33 19.42
CA PRO A 492 -20.02 -16.39 19.90
C PRO A 492 -21.40 -16.34 19.23
N PRO A 493 -22.09 -17.48 19.06
CA PRO A 493 -23.49 -17.47 18.67
C PRO A 493 -24.27 -16.58 19.65
N ALA A 494 -25.27 -15.84 19.15
CA ALA A 494 -26.12 -15.08 20.05
C ALA A 494 -26.78 -16.07 21.00
N THR A 495 -26.62 -15.86 22.31
CA THR A 495 -27.51 -16.52 23.28
C THR A 495 -28.94 -16.09 22.93
N PRO A 496 -29.88 -17.03 22.75
CA PRO A 496 -31.28 -16.66 22.62
C PRO A 496 -31.64 -15.82 23.85
N ARG A 497 -32.23 -14.64 23.63
CA ARG A 497 -32.85 -13.89 24.73
C ARG A 497 -34.00 -14.77 25.23
N GLU A 498 -33.89 -15.26 26.46
CA GLU A 498 -34.96 -15.97 27.18
C GLU A 498 -36.20 -15.08 27.32
#